data_AF-A0A2N2GL36-F1
#
_entry.id   AF-A0A2N2GL36-F1
#
_cell.length_a   1.000
_cell.length_b   1.000
_cell.length_c   1.000
_cell.angle_alpha   90.00
_cell.angle_beta   90.00
_cell.angle_gamma   90.00
#
_symmetry.space_group_name_H-M   'P 1'
#
loop_
_entity.id
_entity.type
_entity.pdbx_description
1 polymer ?
#
loop_
_entity_poly.entity_id
_entity_poly.type
_entity_poly.pdbx_seq_one_letter_code
_entity_poly.pdbx_strand_id
1 'polypeptide(L)'
;MNPLVRAIAVAAPLPSLGDNTGDLDRLKKVLAPQLGGVMPVVPYRRLSKVAGRFRAAGFAGAAIVNEMAGVPVLVDFLSRPPKVLAGMALDLGTTHLEATLLDLGTGAVLARADLENGQIRFGADILTRIHHAAKDEGLAELHAAIIGSVNQLATELAGRAGLGAGEIRALSVSGNTSMVHFFLKLNPCHLCREPYIPMVNAPDPCLAGELKLAIHPAAVVWFLPSVGSYFGGDLISGVLASGLDQQPETCMLIDVGTNAEVIVGNREWLIACAGAAGPALEGGVARMGMRAGPGAIEHVRIDPDTGEIRYETIGKGKPKGLCGSGLIDLVAELYLTRQIDIRGKFRPQAAGDRLIEGSEGYRFVVVEGKDAADGQPVVLGQVDLDALMRSKAAMYMYAILTTLTNQVGVAFGDLHRIYVAGAFGRHISPRQAIVLGMLPDLPLATYEPVGNSSLAGAQRILLERQARERSLALAGKITYIELNVNQEFMLRFSGSRFIPHTDHALFPSVPFFDGE
;
A
#
# COMPACT_ATOMS: atom_id res chain seq x y z
N MET A 1 -24.05 -6.28 1.72
CA MET A 1 -23.00 -5.82 2.66
C MET A 1 -23.16 -6.57 3.97
N ASN A 2 -22.11 -7.23 4.44
CA ASN A 2 -22.09 -7.89 5.74
C ASN A 2 -20.87 -7.36 6.49
N PRO A 3 -21.02 -6.20 7.16
CA PRO A 3 -19.90 -5.47 7.71
C PRO A 3 -19.28 -6.20 8.90
N LEU A 4 -18.02 -5.86 9.19
CA LEU A 4 -17.24 -6.43 10.29
C LEU A 4 -17.89 -6.18 11.66
N VAL A 5 -18.68 -5.11 11.79
CA VAL A 5 -19.49 -4.79 12.97
C VAL A 5 -20.92 -4.53 12.54
N ARG A 6 -21.87 -5.12 13.27
CA ARG A 6 -23.31 -4.97 13.03
C ARG A 6 -24.01 -4.41 14.26
N ALA A 7 -24.92 -3.47 14.02
CA ALA A 7 -25.89 -3.02 15.02
C ALA A 7 -27.22 -3.72 14.76
N ILE A 8 -27.56 -4.70 15.61
CA ILE A 8 -28.74 -5.55 15.45
C ILE A 8 -29.84 -5.05 16.37
N ALA A 9 -31.01 -4.72 15.82
CA ALA A 9 -32.16 -4.33 16.61
C ALA A 9 -32.69 -5.52 17.42
N VAL A 10 -32.94 -5.29 18.71
CA VAL A 10 -33.37 -6.30 19.67
C VAL A 10 -34.54 -5.76 20.46
N ALA A 11 -35.56 -6.60 20.64
CA ALA A 11 -36.61 -6.44 21.63
C ALA A 11 -36.83 -7.80 22.29
N ALA A 12 -36.58 -7.89 23.60
CA ALA A 12 -36.70 -9.12 24.35
C ALA A 12 -37.90 -9.07 25.33
N PRO A 13 -38.51 -10.21 25.67
CA PRO A 13 -39.56 -10.26 26.67
C PRO A 13 -39.01 -9.85 28.04
N LEU A 14 -39.79 -9.06 28.78
CA LEU A 14 -39.43 -8.57 30.10
C LEU A 14 -39.23 -9.75 31.09
N PRO A 15 -38.30 -9.62 32.05
CA PRO A 15 -38.13 -10.63 33.10
C PRO A 15 -39.41 -10.75 33.93
N SER A 16 -39.78 -11.97 34.28
CA SER A 16 -40.95 -12.27 35.11
C SER A 16 -40.67 -13.45 36.03
N LEU A 17 -41.52 -13.68 37.03
CA LEU A 17 -41.40 -14.87 37.89
C LEU A 17 -41.51 -16.18 37.10
N GLY A 18 -42.17 -16.17 35.94
CA GLY A 18 -42.28 -17.31 35.04
C GLY A 18 -41.06 -17.50 34.10
N ASP A 19 -40.13 -16.54 34.07
CA ASP A 19 -38.92 -16.61 33.26
C ASP A 19 -37.74 -15.92 33.97
N ASN A 20 -37.03 -16.72 34.75
CA ASN A 20 -35.85 -16.32 35.53
C ASN A 20 -34.54 -16.35 34.73
N THR A 21 -34.59 -16.38 33.39
CA THR A 21 -33.39 -16.36 32.54
C THR A 21 -32.60 -15.06 32.76
N GLY A 22 -31.27 -15.18 32.94
CA GLY A 22 -30.37 -14.05 33.12
C GLY A 22 -30.33 -13.10 31.91
N ASP A 23 -29.99 -11.83 32.15
CA ASP A 23 -30.07 -10.76 31.13
C ASP A 23 -29.25 -11.07 29.87
N LEU A 24 -28.02 -11.56 30.03
CA LEU A 24 -27.17 -11.90 28.89
C LEU A 24 -27.67 -13.14 28.15
N ASP A 25 -28.18 -14.15 28.87
CA ASP A 25 -28.71 -15.36 28.23
C ASP A 25 -29.98 -15.05 27.46
N ARG A 26 -30.83 -14.17 28.01
CA ARG A 26 -32.00 -13.61 27.32
C ARG A 26 -31.59 -12.88 26.05
N LEU A 27 -30.59 -11.99 26.12
CA LEU A 27 -30.07 -11.26 24.97
C LEU A 27 -29.47 -12.20 23.90
N LYS A 28 -28.66 -13.18 24.31
CA LYS A 28 -28.06 -14.19 23.42
C LYS A 28 -29.14 -15.01 22.71
N LYS A 29 -30.17 -15.47 23.43
CA LYS A 29 -31.29 -16.25 22.87
C LYS A 29 -32.03 -15.45 21.79
N VAL A 30 -32.28 -14.16 22.02
CA VAL A 30 -32.97 -13.30 21.03
C VAL A 30 -32.08 -12.98 19.83
N LEU A 31 -30.76 -12.91 20.03
CA LEU A 31 -29.80 -12.65 18.95
C LEU A 31 -29.50 -13.87 18.08
N ALA A 32 -29.49 -15.08 18.64
CA ALA A 32 -29.05 -16.28 17.95
C ALA A 32 -29.75 -16.52 16.60
N PRO A 33 -31.09 -16.38 16.45
CA PRO A 33 -31.75 -16.52 15.14
C PRO A 33 -31.22 -15.53 14.09
N GLN A 34 -30.90 -14.30 14.48
CA GLN A 34 -30.35 -13.25 13.60
C GLN A 34 -28.86 -13.45 13.28
N LEU A 35 -28.21 -14.37 14.01
CA LEU A 35 -26.79 -14.74 13.86
C LEU A 35 -26.63 -16.15 13.26
N GLY A 36 -27.64 -16.65 12.56
CA GLY A 36 -27.59 -17.98 11.92
C GLY A 36 -27.69 -19.15 12.92
N GLY A 37 -28.38 -18.94 14.04
CA GLY A 37 -28.54 -19.94 15.11
C GLY A 37 -27.38 -20.00 16.10
N VAL A 38 -26.32 -19.21 15.90
CA VAL A 38 -25.13 -19.21 16.76
C VAL A 38 -25.33 -18.25 17.94
N MET A 39 -25.11 -18.76 19.15
CA MET A 39 -25.10 -17.93 20.36
C MET A 39 -23.84 -17.06 20.39
N PRO A 40 -23.95 -15.72 20.49
CA PRO A 40 -22.78 -14.86 20.45
C PRO A 40 -21.93 -15.00 21.73
N VAL A 41 -20.61 -14.92 21.55
CA VAL A 41 -19.65 -14.87 22.65
C VAL A 41 -19.63 -13.46 23.22
N VAL A 42 -19.59 -13.32 24.54
CA VAL A 42 -19.47 -12.02 25.20
C VAL A 42 -18.12 -11.99 25.90
N PRO A 43 -17.19 -11.07 25.53
CA PRO A 43 -15.90 -11.00 26.19
C PRO A 43 -16.06 -10.73 27.69
N TYR A 44 -15.23 -11.36 28.52
CA TYR A 44 -15.32 -11.25 29.98
C TYR A 44 -15.39 -9.79 30.47
N ARG A 45 -14.51 -8.91 29.94
CA ARG A 45 -14.45 -7.48 30.27
C ARG A 45 -15.72 -6.68 29.87
N ARG A 46 -16.62 -7.28 29.09
CA ARG A 46 -17.85 -6.64 28.57
C ARG A 46 -19.13 -7.21 29.18
N LEU A 47 -19.09 -8.38 29.86
CA LEU A 47 -20.27 -9.04 30.43
C LEU A 47 -21.17 -8.09 31.24
N SER A 48 -20.62 -7.48 32.30
CA SER A 48 -21.37 -6.58 33.18
C SER A 48 -21.88 -5.33 32.45
N LYS A 49 -21.06 -4.74 31.57
CA LYS A 49 -21.42 -3.52 30.82
C LYS A 49 -22.57 -3.78 29.85
N VAL A 50 -22.52 -4.89 29.11
CA VAL A 50 -23.57 -5.27 28.14
C VAL A 50 -24.86 -5.58 28.88
N ALA A 51 -24.80 -6.40 29.94
CA ALA A 51 -25.97 -6.76 30.74
C ALA A 51 -26.64 -5.52 31.36
N GLY A 52 -25.85 -4.65 32.00
CA GLY A 52 -26.35 -3.43 32.63
C GLY A 52 -26.99 -2.47 31.62
N ARG A 53 -26.39 -2.27 30.44
CA ARG A 53 -26.95 -1.42 29.38
C ARG A 53 -28.23 -2.01 28.79
N PHE A 54 -28.29 -3.32 28.61
CA PHE A 54 -29.48 -4.01 28.11
C PHE A 54 -30.67 -3.85 29.06
N ARG A 55 -30.45 -4.05 30.37
CA ARG A 55 -31.47 -3.83 31.40
C ARG A 55 -31.89 -2.37 31.48
N ALA A 56 -30.94 -1.43 31.49
CA ALA A 56 -31.22 0.00 31.57
C ALA A 56 -32.02 0.52 30.36
N ALA A 57 -31.89 -0.12 29.20
CA ALA A 57 -32.65 0.21 28.00
C ALA A 57 -34.07 -0.42 27.97
N GLY A 58 -34.50 -1.08 29.05
CA GLY A 58 -35.80 -1.75 29.10
C GLY A 58 -35.87 -2.99 28.20
N PHE A 59 -34.76 -3.70 28.02
CA PHE A 59 -34.67 -4.92 27.22
C PHE A 59 -34.97 -4.74 25.71
N ALA A 60 -34.92 -3.49 25.22
CA ALA A 60 -35.06 -3.14 23.81
C ALA A 60 -33.98 -2.13 23.38
N GLY A 61 -33.51 -2.23 22.14
CA GLY A 61 -32.44 -1.37 21.63
C GLY A 61 -31.64 -2.01 20.50
N ALA A 62 -30.34 -1.76 20.47
CA ALA A 62 -29.42 -2.29 19.46
C ALA A 62 -28.22 -2.99 20.10
N ALA A 63 -28.02 -4.26 19.77
CA ALA A 63 -26.84 -5.02 20.12
C ALA A 63 -25.71 -4.78 19.11
N ILE A 64 -24.52 -4.47 19.60
CA ILE A 64 -23.33 -4.30 18.76
C ILE A 64 -22.56 -5.61 18.76
N VAL A 65 -22.51 -6.25 17.58
CA VAL A 65 -21.88 -7.55 17.38
C VAL A 65 -20.72 -7.39 16.40
N ASN A 66 -19.53 -7.75 16.84
CA ASN A 66 -18.34 -7.85 16.00
C ASN A 66 -18.26 -9.25 15.38
N GLU A 67 -17.69 -9.36 14.19
CA GLU A 67 -17.26 -10.63 13.61
C GLU A 67 -15.77 -10.84 13.92
N MET A 68 -15.44 -11.86 14.71
CA MET A 68 -14.05 -12.21 15.05
C MET A 68 -13.77 -13.65 14.62
N ALA A 69 -13.02 -13.84 13.53
CA ALA A 69 -12.67 -15.15 12.98
C ALA A 69 -13.90 -16.08 12.79
N GLY A 70 -14.99 -15.54 12.22
CA GLY A 70 -16.23 -16.29 11.98
C GLY A 70 -17.12 -16.45 13.22
N VAL A 71 -16.69 -16.01 14.41
CA VAL A 71 -17.47 -16.04 15.64
C VAL A 71 -18.16 -14.70 15.86
N PRO A 72 -19.49 -14.66 16.09
CA PRO A 72 -20.18 -13.44 16.48
C PRO A 72 -19.86 -13.09 17.94
N VAL A 73 -19.29 -11.91 18.17
CA VAL A 73 -18.87 -11.42 19.48
C VAL A 73 -19.71 -10.21 19.88
N LEU A 74 -20.55 -10.37 20.90
CA LEU A 74 -21.39 -9.30 21.44
C LEU A 74 -20.56 -8.42 22.38
N VAL A 75 -20.30 -7.19 21.96
CA VAL A 75 -19.37 -6.27 22.65
C VAL A 75 -20.05 -5.08 23.32
N ASP A 76 -21.24 -4.70 22.88
CA ASP A 76 -21.96 -3.55 23.43
C ASP A 76 -23.48 -3.64 23.24
N PHE A 77 -24.22 -2.84 23.99
CA PHE A 77 -25.65 -2.64 23.81
C PHE A 77 -25.99 -1.15 23.90
N LEU A 78 -26.76 -0.64 22.95
CA LEU A 78 -27.21 0.74 22.87
C LEU A 78 -28.73 0.79 23.01
N SER A 79 -29.26 1.82 23.68
CA SER A 79 -30.73 1.99 23.83
C SER A 79 -31.45 2.28 22.51
N ARG A 80 -30.72 2.76 21.50
CA ARG A 80 -31.22 3.00 20.15
C ARG A 80 -30.15 2.61 19.12
N PRO A 81 -30.55 2.23 17.90
CA PRO A 81 -29.61 2.05 16.80
C PRO A 81 -28.77 3.33 16.60
N PRO A 82 -27.45 3.20 16.40
CA PRO A 82 -26.62 4.35 16.08
C PRO A 82 -26.99 4.88 14.69
N LYS A 83 -26.97 6.22 14.52
CA LYS A 83 -27.21 6.83 13.20
C LYS A 83 -26.10 6.51 12.20
N VAL A 84 -24.87 6.44 12.71
CA VAL A 84 -23.66 6.15 11.95
C VAL A 84 -22.91 5.06 12.70
N LEU A 85 -22.52 4.00 11.99
CA LEU A 85 -21.68 2.95 12.56
C LEU A 85 -20.27 3.09 11.98
N ALA A 86 -19.44 3.90 12.63
CA ALA A 86 -18.15 4.28 12.05
C ALA A 86 -17.10 3.13 12.09
N GLY A 87 -16.43 2.91 10.97
CA GLY A 87 -15.26 2.03 10.85
C GLY A 87 -14.12 2.73 10.09
N MET A 88 -12.88 2.45 10.47
CA MET A 88 -11.69 3.07 9.88
C MET A 88 -10.90 2.06 9.07
N ALA A 89 -10.70 2.33 7.78
CA ALA A 89 -9.76 1.59 6.94
C ALA A 89 -8.41 2.32 6.97
N LEU A 90 -7.33 1.58 7.21
CA LEU A 90 -5.97 2.09 7.34
C LEU A 90 -5.05 1.35 6.38
N ASP A 91 -4.36 2.12 5.55
CA ASP A 91 -3.16 1.73 4.84
C ASP A 91 -1.93 2.13 5.67
N LEU A 92 -1.20 1.11 6.12
CA LEU A 92 -0.08 1.19 7.05
C LEU A 92 1.22 1.20 6.26
N GLY A 93 1.46 2.30 5.56
CA GLY A 93 2.69 2.50 4.79
C GLY A 93 3.91 2.76 5.65
N THR A 94 5.09 2.46 5.10
CA THR A 94 6.38 2.73 5.76
C THR A 94 6.60 4.23 5.96
N THR A 95 6.14 5.05 5.02
CA THR A 95 6.37 6.50 5.00
C THR A 95 5.13 7.29 5.39
N HIS A 96 3.97 6.94 4.84
CA HIS A 96 2.71 7.60 5.11
C HIS A 96 1.66 6.59 5.55
N LEU A 97 0.75 7.05 6.38
CA LEU A 97 -0.44 6.36 6.78
C LEU A 97 -1.61 7.03 6.09
N GLU A 98 -2.36 6.30 5.29
CA GLU A 98 -3.59 6.80 4.67
C GLU A 98 -4.79 6.10 5.31
N ALA A 99 -5.81 6.87 5.69
CA ALA A 99 -6.98 6.32 6.33
C ALA A 99 -8.29 6.89 5.80
N THR A 100 -9.30 6.05 5.74
CA THR A 100 -10.67 6.40 5.36
C THR A 100 -11.63 6.00 6.47
N LEU A 101 -12.45 6.94 6.91
CA LEU A 101 -13.55 6.69 7.81
C LEU A 101 -14.82 6.41 7.00
N LEU A 102 -15.48 5.30 7.29
CA LEU A 102 -16.67 4.81 6.60
C LEU A 102 -17.82 4.65 7.59
N ASP A 103 -19.05 4.81 7.11
CA ASP A 103 -20.22 4.27 7.78
C ASP A 103 -20.42 2.81 7.34
N LEU A 104 -20.27 1.87 8.27
CA LEU A 104 -20.41 0.43 8.04
C LEU A 104 -21.84 0.02 7.68
N GLY A 105 -22.85 0.84 8.00
CA GLY A 105 -24.24 0.56 7.64
C GLY A 105 -24.53 0.84 6.16
N THR A 106 -23.95 1.91 5.62
CA THR A 106 -24.23 2.41 4.25
C THR A 106 -23.09 2.19 3.27
N GLY A 107 -21.87 1.99 3.74
CA GLY A 107 -20.65 1.99 2.94
C GLY A 107 -20.15 3.38 2.57
N ALA A 108 -20.81 4.45 3.02
CA ALA A 108 -20.46 5.81 2.65
C ALA A 108 -19.14 6.26 3.28
N VAL A 109 -18.30 6.94 2.49
CA VAL A 109 -17.08 7.58 2.98
C VAL A 109 -17.46 8.85 3.74
N LEU A 110 -17.09 8.91 5.01
CA LEU A 110 -17.34 10.05 5.91
C LEU A 110 -16.19 11.05 5.88
N ALA A 111 -14.96 10.55 5.87
CA ALA A 111 -13.75 11.37 5.84
C ALA A 111 -12.55 10.59 5.29
N ARG A 112 -11.56 11.30 4.75
CA ARG A 112 -10.24 10.79 4.39
C ARG A 112 -9.16 11.70 4.98
N ALA A 113 -8.05 11.12 5.39
CA ALA A 113 -6.89 11.83 5.91
C ALA A 113 -5.64 10.98 5.69
N ASP A 114 -4.51 11.65 5.63
CA ASP A 114 -3.18 11.06 5.55
C ASP A 114 -2.28 11.70 6.61
N LEU A 115 -1.28 10.95 7.07
CA LEU A 115 -0.33 11.40 8.08
C LEU A 115 1.04 10.77 7.81
N GLU A 116 2.11 11.51 8.06
CA GLU A 116 3.45 10.94 8.03
C GLU A 116 3.61 9.88 9.13
N ASN A 117 4.22 8.74 8.80
CA ASN A 117 4.45 7.67 9.75
C ASN A 117 5.46 8.13 10.81
N GLY A 118 5.01 8.25 12.05
CA GLY A 118 5.84 8.68 13.17
C GLY A 118 7.06 7.79 13.47
N GLN A 119 7.19 6.63 12.83
CA GLN A 119 8.37 5.77 12.90
C GLN A 119 9.56 6.28 12.07
N ILE A 120 9.35 7.20 11.13
CA ILE A 120 10.42 7.75 10.27
C ILE A 120 11.60 8.30 11.09
N ARG A 121 11.32 8.86 12.27
CA ARG A 121 12.35 9.37 13.19
C ARG A 121 13.38 8.32 13.64
N PHE A 122 13.06 7.03 13.55
CA PHE A 122 13.93 5.92 13.94
C PHE A 122 14.60 5.23 12.75
N GLY A 123 14.25 5.60 11.52
CA GLY A 123 14.80 5.03 10.29
C GLY A 123 13.96 5.38 9.07
N ALA A 124 14.64 5.79 8.00
CA ALA A 124 14.01 6.07 6.71
C ALA A 124 13.47 4.80 6.05
N ASP A 125 14.17 3.67 6.21
CA ASP A 125 13.82 2.38 5.63
C ASP A 125 13.42 1.32 6.68
N ILE A 126 12.83 0.21 6.22
CA ILE A 126 12.35 -0.89 7.07
C ILE A 126 13.51 -1.59 7.79
N LEU A 127 14.64 -1.84 7.11
CA LEU A 127 15.77 -2.57 7.70
C LEU A 127 16.36 -1.79 8.87
N THR A 128 16.55 -0.48 8.72
CA THR A 128 17.02 0.41 9.79
C THR A 128 16.08 0.35 10.98
N ARG A 129 14.75 0.33 10.77
CA ARG A 129 13.76 0.15 11.84
C ARG A 129 13.83 -1.23 12.49
N ILE A 130 14.07 -2.30 11.73
CA ILE A 130 14.26 -3.65 12.29
C ILE A 130 15.52 -3.68 13.18
N HIS A 131 16.62 -3.06 12.75
CA HIS A 131 17.82 -2.94 13.56
C HIS A 131 17.60 -2.09 14.82
N HIS A 132 16.78 -1.03 14.72
CA HIS A 132 16.37 -0.26 15.90
C HIS A 132 15.53 -1.09 16.86
N ALA A 133 14.59 -1.89 16.34
CA ALA A 133 13.76 -2.78 17.15
C ALA A 133 14.56 -3.86 17.91
N ALA A 134 15.76 -4.20 17.42
CA ALA A 134 16.67 -5.13 18.08
C ALA A 134 17.43 -4.53 19.28
N LYS A 135 17.40 -3.20 19.46
CA LYS A 135 17.96 -2.52 20.63
C LYS A 135 17.01 -2.62 21.83
N ASP A 136 17.53 -2.41 23.02
CA ASP A 136 16.73 -2.29 24.23
C ASP A 136 15.67 -1.19 24.06
N GLU A 137 14.40 -1.51 24.37
CA GLU A 137 13.21 -0.66 24.23
C GLU A 137 12.83 -0.22 22.79
N GLY A 138 13.68 -0.40 21.79
CA GLY A 138 13.44 0.11 20.43
C GLY A 138 12.15 -0.41 19.78
N LEU A 139 11.75 -1.66 20.03
CA LEU A 139 10.46 -2.19 19.58
C LEU A 139 9.28 -1.50 20.26
N ALA A 140 9.40 -1.14 21.54
CA ALA A 140 8.36 -0.43 22.26
C ALA A 140 8.20 1.01 21.76
N GLU A 141 9.32 1.68 21.43
CA GLU A 141 9.31 3.01 20.83
C GLU A 141 8.64 3.01 19.45
N LEU A 142 9.00 2.06 18.57
CA LEU A 142 8.41 1.91 17.25
C LEU A 142 6.91 1.61 17.32
N HIS A 143 6.50 0.76 18.27
CA HIS A 143 5.09 0.47 18.53
C HIS A 143 4.35 1.71 19.07
N ALA A 144 4.92 2.44 20.02
CA ALA A 144 4.31 3.65 20.56
C ALA A 144 4.15 4.74 19.49
N ALA A 145 5.14 4.90 18.61
CA ALA A 145 5.09 5.88 17.53
C ALA A 145 4.01 5.55 16.49
N ILE A 146 3.84 4.28 16.10
CA ILE A 146 2.82 3.89 15.13
C ILE A 146 1.41 3.98 15.73
N ILE A 147 1.22 3.51 16.97
CA ILE A 147 -0.07 3.65 17.67
C ILE A 147 -0.44 5.12 17.87
N GLY A 148 0.54 5.97 18.23
CA GLY A 148 0.34 7.42 18.32
C GLY A 148 -0.13 8.05 17.01
N SER A 149 0.51 7.67 15.89
CA SER A 149 0.15 8.15 14.55
C SER A 149 -1.27 7.72 14.15
N VAL A 150 -1.64 6.46 14.41
CA VAL A 150 -3.00 5.95 14.14
C VAL A 150 -4.05 6.62 15.03
N ASN A 151 -3.72 6.91 16.29
CA ASN A 151 -4.62 7.62 17.20
C ASN A 151 -4.85 9.08 16.76
N GLN A 152 -3.81 9.74 16.25
CA GLN A 152 -3.93 11.09 15.68
C GLN A 152 -4.85 11.08 14.45
N LEU A 153 -4.63 10.16 13.51
CA LEU A 153 -5.50 9.98 12.34
C LEU A 153 -6.95 9.67 12.74
N ALA A 154 -7.16 8.77 13.69
CA ALA A 154 -8.51 8.43 14.17
C ALA A 154 -9.23 9.65 14.75
N THR A 155 -8.52 10.48 15.51
CA THR A 155 -9.07 11.71 16.11
C THR A 155 -9.42 12.74 15.04
N GLU A 156 -8.53 12.94 14.07
CA GLU A 156 -8.76 13.86 12.96
C GLU A 156 -9.94 13.44 12.09
N LEU A 157 -9.98 12.17 11.68
CA LEU A 157 -11.06 11.61 10.87
C LEU A 157 -12.41 11.70 11.59
N ALA A 158 -12.45 11.33 12.86
CA ALA A 158 -13.66 11.43 13.67
C ALA A 158 -14.13 12.90 13.76
N GLY A 159 -13.20 13.82 14.03
CA GLY A 159 -13.49 15.25 14.09
C GLY A 159 -14.08 15.81 12.79
N ARG A 160 -13.50 15.45 11.63
CA ARG A 160 -14.01 15.84 10.29
C ARG A 160 -15.42 15.32 10.04
N ALA A 161 -15.78 14.16 10.62
CA ALA A 161 -17.11 13.56 10.51
C ALA A 161 -18.10 13.99 11.62
N GLY A 162 -17.70 14.89 12.53
CA GLY A 162 -18.52 15.31 13.67
C GLY A 162 -18.74 14.21 14.73
N LEU A 163 -17.82 13.24 14.81
CA LEU A 163 -17.83 12.11 15.74
C LEU A 163 -16.67 12.22 16.75
N GLY A 164 -16.78 11.55 17.88
CA GLY A 164 -15.65 11.28 18.77
C GLY A 164 -14.84 10.06 18.32
N ALA A 165 -13.52 10.06 18.52
CA ALA A 165 -12.67 8.89 18.19
C ALA A 165 -13.15 7.59 18.87
N GLY A 166 -13.67 7.70 20.09
CA GLY A 166 -14.29 6.60 20.85
C GLY A 166 -15.58 6.03 20.25
N GLU A 167 -16.11 6.62 19.18
CA GLU A 167 -17.27 6.12 18.43
C GLU A 167 -16.88 5.22 17.25
N ILE A 168 -15.59 5.19 16.87
CA ILE A 168 -15.08 4.27 15.85
C ILE A 168 -15.12 2.84 16.40
N ARG A 169 -15.90 1.96 15.74
CA ARG A 169 -16.19 0.59 16.21
C ARG A 169 -15.40 -0.49 15.48
N ALA A 170 -14.69 -0.17 14.42
CA ALA A 170 -13.87 -1.12 13.68
C ALA A 170 -12.63 -0.44 13.10
N LEU A 171 -11.54 -1.21 12.98
CA LEU A 171 -10.34 -0.83 12.26
C LEU A 171 -9.90 -2.00 11.36
N SER A 172 -9.67 -1.76 10.08
CA SER A 172 -8.98 -2.70 9.19
C SER A 172 -7.61 -2.15 8.83
N VAL A 173 -6.57 -2.95 8.96
CA VAL A 173 -5.18 -2.57 8.74
C VAL A 173 -4.63 -3.38 7.57
N SER A 174 -4.22 -2.67 6.52
CA SER A 174 -3.51 -3.17 5.35
C SER A 174 -2.09 -2.61 5.36
N GLY A 175 -1.07 -3.41 5.06
CA GLY A 175 0.32 -2.94 5.01
C GLY A 175 1.32 -4.07 4.99
N ASN A 176 2.59 -3.73 4.77
CA ASN A 176 3.65 -4.72 4.69
C ASN A 176 3.85 -5.48 6.01
N THR A 177 4.40 -6.70 5.92
CA THR A 177 4.61 -7.62 7.04
C THR A 177 5.34 -6.94 8.20
N SER A 178 6.37 -6.14 7.90
CA SER A 178 7.18 -5.45 8.92
C SER A 178 6.36 -4.41 9.69
N MET A 179 5.57 -3.59 8.99
CA MET A 179 4.70 -2.59 9.60
C MET A 179 3.67 -3.23 10.52
N VAL A 180 3.06 -4.35 10.10
CA VAL A 180 2.12 -5.11 10.94
C VAL A 180 2.81 -5.68 12.19
N HIS A 181 4.05 -6.18 12.07
CA HIS A 181 4.82 -6.65 13.24
C HIS A 181 5.11 -5.51 14.22
N PHE A 182 5.51 -4.33 13.75
CA PHE A 182 5.68 -3.16 14.62
C PHE A 182 4.37 -2.73 15.28
N PHE A 183 3.27 -2.73 14.53
CA PHE A 183 1.94 -2.38 15.03
C PHE A 183 1.47 -3.33 16.13
N LEU A 184 1.70 -4.64 15.98
CA LEU A 184 1.37 -5.67 16.96
C LEU A 184 2.42 -5.83 18.07
N LYS A 185 3.51 -5.06 18.04
CA LYS A 185 4.64 -5.19 18.97
C LYS A 185 5.25 -6.61 18.97
N LEU A 186 5.35 -7.21 17.78
CA LEU A 186 6.00 -8.50 17.55
C LEU A 186 7.46 -8.32 17.15
N ASN A 187 8.31 -9.28 17.48
CA ASN A 187 9.73 -9.22 17.16
C ASN A 187 9.96 -9.39 15.64
N PRO A 188 10.52 -8.38 14.94
CA PRO A 188 10.69 -8.41 13.49
C PRO A 188 12.07 -8.95 13.06
N CYS A 189 12.95 -9.34 13.98
CA CYS A 189 14.35 -9.68 13.67
C CYS A 189 14.53 -10.81 12.65
N HIS A 190 13.57 -11.74 12.56
CA HIS A 190 13.63 -12.85 11.62
C HIS A 190 13.12 -12.50 10.21
N LEU A 191 12.55 -11.30 10.01
CA LEU A 191 12.08 -10.83 8.70
C LEU A 191 13.24 -10.53 7.75
N CYS A 192 14.39 -10.12 8.27
CA CYS A 192 15.56 -9.76 7.48
C CYS A 192 16.73 -10.75 7.63
N ARG A 193 16.50 -11.89 8.29
CA ARG A 193 17.50 -12.94 8.50
C ARG A 193 17.05 -14.20 7.81
N GLU A 194 17.92 -14.78 6.99
CA GLU A 194 17.68 -16.09 6.39
C GLU A 194 17.27 -17.10 7.48
N PRO A 195 16.16 -17.84 7.30
CA PRO A 195 15.37 -18.05 6.08
C PRO A 195 14.12 -17.15 5.92
N TYR A 196 14.16 -15.91 6.42
CA TYR A 196 13.14 -14.85 6.24
C TYR A 196 11.75 -15.28 6.72
N ILE A 197 11.66 -15.67 8.00
CA ILE A 197 10.43 -16.22 8.58
C ILE A 197 9.74 -15.17 9.47
N PRO A 198 8.53 -14.71 9.11
CA PRO A 198 7.71 -13.87 9.98
C PRO A 198 7.21 -14.63 11.20
N MET A 199 6.97 -13.93 12.32
CA MET A 199 6.35 -14.55 13.50
C MET A 199 4.90 -14.96 13.23
N VAL A 200 4.22 -14.19 12.37
CA VAL A 200 2.83 -14.44 11.98
C VAL A 200 2.58 -13.88 10.58
N ASN A 201 1.88 -14.66 9.76
CA ASN A 201 1.44 -14.24 8.43
C ASN A 201 0.00 -13.71 8.46
N ALA A 202 -0.91 -14.41 9.14
CA ALA A 202 -2.31 -14.03 9.29
C ALA A 202 -2.65 -13.84 10.77
N PRO A 203 -2.46 -12.64 11.35
CA PRO A 203 -2.84 -12.39 12.73
C PRO A 203 -4.35 -12.49 12.91
N ASP A 204 -4.79 -13.15 13.99
CA ASP A 204 -6.19 -13.15 14.37
C ASP A 204 -6.67 -11.73 14.75
N PRO A 205 -7.96 -11.41 14.51
CA PRO A 205 -8.51 -10.12 14.91
C PRO A 205 -8.51 -9.97 16.44
N CYS A 206 -8.16 -8.77 16.91
CA CYS A 206 -8.10 -8.45 18.33
C CYS A 206 -8.96 -7.23 18.68
N LEU A 207 -9.12 -6.91 19.97
CA LEU A 207 -9.82 -5.71 20.39
C LEU A 207 -8.86 -4.51 20.50
N ALA A 208 -9.33 -3.35 20.08
CA ALA A 208 -8.56 -2.11 20.08
C ALA A 208 -8.00 -1.73 21.47
N GLY A 209 -8.70 -2.09 22.54
CA GLY A 209 -8.25 -1.87 23.92
C GLY A 209 -7.01 -2.69 24.31
N GLU A 210 -6.70 -3.78 23.61
CA GLU A 210 -5.49 -4.58 23.83
C GLU A 210 -4.25 -3.90 23.24
N LEU A 211 -4.44 -3.16 22.15
CA LEU A 211 -3.39 -2.40 21.46
C LEU A 211 -3.27 -0.93 21.93
N LYS A 212 -4.08 -0.53 22.93
CA LYS A 212 -4.14 0.84 23.46
C LYS A 212 -4.47 1.90 22.39
N LEU A 213 -5.29 1.53 21.41
CA LEU A 213 -5.80 2.47 20.42
C LEU A 213 -6.85 3.39 21.07
N ALA A 214 -6.83 4.67 20.71
CA ALA A 214 -7.74 5.72 21.19
C ALA A 214 -9.10 5.71 20.44
N ILE A 215 -9.55 4.54 20.00
CA ILE A 215 -10.88 4.30 19.44
C ILE A 215 -11.76 3.58 20.47
N HIS A 216 -12.96 3.12 20.10
CA HIS A 216 -13.79 2.38 21.05
C HIS A 216 -13.01 1.15 21.59
N PRO A 217 -12.90 0.93 22.92
CA PRO A 217 -12.04 -0.14 23.46
C PRO A 217 -12.44 -1.57 23.05
N ALA A 218 -13.69 -1.75 22.62
CA ALA A 218 -14.20 -3.01 22.09
C ALA A 218 -14.38 -2.98 20.56
N ALA A 219 -13.75 -2.02 19.88
CA ALA A 219 -13.64 -2.05 18.43
C ALA A 219 -12.79 -3.24 18.02
N VAL A 220 -13.19 -3.92 16.95
CA VAL A 220 -12.41 -5.01 16.36
C VAL A 220 -11.35 -4.43 15.44
N VAL A 221 -10.13 -4.93 15.56
CA VAL A 221 -9.02 -4.62 14.68
C VAL A 221 -8.75 -5.85 13.83
N TRP A 222 -8.90 -5.71 12.51
CA TRP A 222 -8.65 -6.75 11.53
C TRP A 222 -7.38 -6.44 10.75
N PHE A 223 -6.50 -7.44 10.61
CA PHE A 223 -5.28 -7.32 9.82
C PHE A 223 -5.45 -8.11 8.53
N LEU A 224 -5.05 -7.51 7.40
CA LEU A 224 -4.93 -8.30 6.18
C LEU A 224 -3.75 -9.27 6.32
N PRO A 225 -3.89 -10.51 5.84
CA PRO A 225 -2.83 -11.51 5.94
C PRO A 225 -1.66 -11.14 5.02
N SER A 226 -0.47 -11.59 5.40
CA SER A 226 0.78 -11.49 4.65
C SER A 226 1.23 -12.87 4.16
N VAL A 227 2.13 -12.92 3.18
CA VAL A 227 2.71 -14.15 2.62
C VAL A 227 4.24 -14.06 2.67
N GLY A 228 4.84 -14.33 3.84
CA GLY A 228 6.29 -14.21 4.02
C GLY A 228 6.73 -12.81 4.44
N SER A 229 8.04 -12.54 4.38
CA SER A 229 8.62 -11.32 4.97
C SER A 229 8.41 -10.04 4.15
N TYR A 230 8.39 -10.14 2.83
CA TYR A 230 8.33 -8.99 1.92
C TYR A 230 7.02 -8.86 1.14
N PHE A 231 6.09 -9.80 1.33
CA PHE A 231 4.77 -9.75 0.70
C PHE A 231 3.70 -9.58 1.78
N GLY A 232 3.16 -8.36 1.88
CA GLY A 232 2.28 -7.96 2.97
C GLY A 232 0.78 -8.05 2.67
N GLY A 233 0.01 -7.51 3.60
CA GLY A 233 -1.43 -7.36 3.46
C GLY A 233 -1.84 -6.27 2.48
N ASP A 234 -0.96 -5.29 2.21
CA ASP A 234 -1.08 -4.30 1.14
C ASP A 234 -1.31 -4.94 -0.24
N LEU A 235 -0.54 -5.97 -0.55
CA LEU A 235 -0.64 -6.67 -1.82
C LEU A 235 -1.86 -7.58 -1.91
N ILE A 236 -2.21 -8.27 -0.82
CA ILE A 236 -3.48 -9.01 -0.73
C ILE A 236 -4.65 -8.06 -0.93
N SER A 237 -4.60 -6.87 -0.33
CA SER A 237 -5.57 -5.81 -0.54
C SER A 237 -5.66 -5.40 -2.01
N GLY A 238 -4.50 -5.29 -2.68
CA GLY A 238 -4.43 -4.96 -4.11
C GLY A 238 -5.05 -6.03 -5.01
N VAL A 239 -4.84 -7.30 -4.72
CA VAL A 239 -5.51 -8.41 -5.42
C VAL A 239 -7.02 -8.34 -5.21
N LEU A 240 -7.46 -8.10 -3.98
CA LEU A 240 -8.89 -7.95 -3.67
C LEU A 240 -9.51 -6.76 -4.37
N ALA A 241 -8.81 -5.63 -4.45
CA ALA A 241 -9.28 -4.40 -5.08
C ALA A 241 -9.44 -4.56 -6.59
N SER A 242 -8.43 -5.12 -7.26
CA SER A 242 -8.42 -5.40 -8.71
C SER A 242 -9.33 -6.57 -9.12
N GLY A 243 -9.61 -7.50 -8.20
CA GLY A 243 -10.36 -8.72 -8.52
C GLY A 243 -9.58 -9.69 -9.41
N LEU A 244 -8.24 -9.58 -9.44
CA LEU A 244 -7.36 -10.42 -10.23
C LEU A 244 -7.58 -11.92 -9.94
N ASP A 245 -7.87 -12.26 -8.68
CA ASP A 245 -8.17 -13.62 -8.23
C ASP A 245 -9.49 -14.21 -8.75
N GLN A 246 -10.30 -13.42 -9.46
CA GLN A 246 -11.58 -13.86 -10.02
C GLN A 246 -11.53 -13.97 -11.55
N GLN A 247 -10.50 -13.42 -12.18
CA GLN A 247 -10.38 -13.41 -13.64
C GLN A 247 -10.01 -14.81 -14.16
N PRO A 248 -10.64 -15.30 -15.24
CA PRO A 248 -10.19 -16.51 -15.91
C PRO A 248 -8.89 -16.28 -16.70
N GLU A 249 -8.71 -15.09 -17.29
CA GLU A 249 -7.51 -14.73 -18.02
C GLU A 249 -6.33 -14.42 -17.09
N THR A 250 -5.11 -14.63 -17.57
CA THR A 250 -3.90 -14.25 -16.84
C THR A 250 -3.78 -12.74 -16.80
N CYS A 251 -3.79 -12.21 -15.58
CA CYS A 251 -3.61 -10.79 -15.31
C CYS A 251 -2.39 -10.60 -14.42
N MET A 252 -1.95 -9.36 -14.34
CA MET A 252 -0.83 -8.96 -13.51
C MET A 252 -1.20 -7.76 -12.67
N LEU A 253 -0.71 -7.71 -11.44
CA LEU A 253 -0.76 -6.56 -10.56
C LEU A 253 0.67 -6.17 -10.20
N ILE A 254 0.98 -4.89 -10.33
CA ILE A 254 2.26 -4.30 -9.97
C ILE A 254 1.97 -3.22 -8.94
N ASP A 255 2.56 -3.34 -7.77
CA ASP A 255 2.65 -2.24 -6.81
C ASP A 255 4.08 -1.71 -6.82
N VAL A 256 4.20 -0.40 -7.01
CA VAL A 256 5.48 0.29 -7.01
C VAL A 256 5.42 1.40 -5.97
N GLY A 257 6.09 1.15 -4.86
CA GLY A 257 6.44 2.14 -3.85
C GLY A 257 7.93 2.05 -3.53
N THR A 258 8.28 1.96 -2.25
CA THR A 258 9.67 1.74 -1.81
C THR A 258 10.22 0.41 -2.32
N ASN A 259 9.34 -0.58 -2.45
CA ASN A 259 9.58 -1.88 -3.05
C ASN A 259 8.83 -1.98 -4.39
N ALA A 260 9.27 -2.89 -5.24
CA ALA A 260 8.51 -3.30 -6.42
C ALA A 260 7.96 -4.69 -6.15
N GLU A 261 6.65 -4.78 -6.05
CA GLU A 261 5.97 -6.04 -5.81
C GLU A 261 5.08 -6.39 -7.00
N VAL A 262 5.16 -7.65 -7.40
CA VAL A 262 4.52 -8.15 -8.61
C VAL A 262 3.74 -9.42 -8.27
N ILE A 263 2.51 -9.47 -8.77
CA ILE A 263 1.66 -10.66 -8.73
C ILE A 263 1.21 -10.96 -10.15
N VAL A 264 1.31 -12.22 -10.54
CA VAL A 264 0.84 -12.73 -11.82
C VAL A 264 -0.04 -13.94 -11.58
N GLY A 265 -1.15 -14.01 -12.30
CA GLY A 265 -1.97 -15.21 -12.33
C GLY A 265 -3.42 -14.94 -12.65
N ASN A 266 -4.27 -15.84 -12.18
CA ASN A 266 -5.70 -15.85 -12.46
C ASN A 266 -6.48 -16.50 -11.29
N ARG A 267 -7.73 -16.87 -11.54
CA ARG A 267 -8.58 -17.54 -10.55
C ARG A 267 -8.09 -18.92 -10.10
N GLU A 268 -7.18 -19.56 -10.81
CA GLU A 268 -6.68 -20.90 -10.49
C GLU A 268 -5.33 -20.88 -9.78
N TRP A 269 -4.41 -20.02 -10.22
CA TRP A 269 -3.06 -19.92 -9.65
C TRP A 269 -2.64 -18.46 -9.49
N LEU A 270 -1.82 -18.18 -8.47
CA LEU A 270 -1.26 -16.85 -8.22
C LEU A 270 0.19 -17.03 -7.79
N ILE A 271 1.08 -16.30 -8.44
CA ILE A 271 2.49 -16.25 -8.07
C ILE A 271 2.87 -14.80 -7.79
N ALA A 272 3.63 -14.61 -6.73
CA ALA A 272 4.07 -13.31 -6.30
C ALA A 272 5.58 -13.27 -6.07
N CYS A 273 6.16 -12.09 -6.24
CA CYS A 273 7.53 -11.81 -5.85
C CYS A 273 7.65 -10.33 -5.43
N ALA A 274 8.62 -10.07 -4.56
CA ALA A 274 8.99 -8.73 -4.16
C ALA A 274 10.47 -8.48 -4.50
N GLY A 275 10.77 -7.30 -5.03
CA GLY A 275 12.11 -6.84 -5.35
C GLY A 275 12.36 -5.44 -4.77
N ALA A 276 13.63 -5.14 -4.48
CA ALA A 276 14.02 -3.83 -3.97
C ALA A 276 14.07 -2.81 -5.12
N ALA A 277 13.02 -2.02 -5.32
CA ALA A 277 13.00 -0.93 -6.31
C ALA A 277 14.01 0.19 -5.98
N GLY A 278 14.35 0.37 -4.70
CA GLY A 278 15.26 1.39 -4.22
C GLY A 278 14.62 2.79 -4.15
N PRO A 279 15.07 3.67 -3.24
CA PRO A 279 14.39 4.93 -2.91
C PRO A 279 14.56 6.05 -3.96
N ALA A 280 15.09 5.76 -5.16
CA ALA A 280 15.35 6.77 -6.19
C ALA A 280 14.08 7.46 -6.68
N LEU A 281 12.93 6.77 -6.64
CA LEU A 281 11.63 7.29 -7.10
C LEU A 281 10.82 7.98 -6.00
N GLU A 282 11.10 7.69 -4.71
CA GLU A 282 10.34 8.22 -3.56
C GLU A 282 11.00 9.43 -2.87
N GLY A 283 12.00 10.03 -3.52
CA GLY A 283 12.46 11.40 -3.20
C GLY A 283 13.54 11.51 -2.12
N GLY A 284 14.45 10.54 -2.00
CA GLY A 284 15.54 10.60 -0.99
C GLY A 284 16.97 10.43 -1.51
N VAL A 285 17.16 9.94 -2.74
CA VAL A 285 18.50 9.62 -3.27
C VAL A 285 19.01 10.68 -4.23
N ALA A 286 18.13 11.25 -5.06
CA ALA A 286 18.52 12.30 -5.99
C ALA A 286 18.66 13.62 -5.24
N ARG A 287 19.78 14.34 -5.44
CA ARG A 287 20.10 15.58 -4.69
C ARG A 287 19.02 16.66 -4.80
N MET A 288 18.34 16.75 -5.94
CA MET A 288 17.20 17.65 -6.19
C MET A 288 15.88 16.88 -6.37
N GLY A 289 15.88 15.59 -6.03
CA GLY A 289 14.69 14.77 -5.96
C GLY A 289 13.85 15.21 -4.77
N MET A 290 12.57 15.49 -5.00
CA MET A 290 11.62 15.80 -3.95
C MET A 290 10.39 14.91 -4.09
N ARG A 291 9.68 14.69 -2.98
CA ARG A 291 8.40 13.97 -3.04
C ARG A 291 7.36 14.77 -3.83
N ALA A 292 6.35 14.07 -4.34
CA ALA A 292 5.21 14.69 -5.00
C ALA A 292 4.50 15.66 -4.04
N GLY A 293 4.55 16.95 -4.36
CA GLY A 293 4.02 18.02 -3.53
C GLY A 293 4.16 19.38 -4.22
N PRO A 294 3.61 20.46 -3.65
CA PRO A 294 3.59 21.76 -4.29
C PRO A 294 4.98 22.24 -4.75
N GLY A 295 5.14 22.48 -6.06
CA GLY A 295 6.41 22.88 -6.68
C GLY A 295 7.29 21.72 -7.15
N ALA A 296 6.91 20.46 -6.95
CA ALA A 296 7.58 19.33 -7.58
C ALA A 296 7.22 19.22 -9.06
N ILE A 297 8.21 19.04 -9.92
CA ILE A 297 8.02 18.79 -11.36
C ILE A 297 7.57 17.34 -11.54
N GLU A 298 6.37 17.15 -12.10
CA GLU A 298 5.76 15.83 -12.29
C GLU A 298 5.80 15.31 -13.72
N HIS A 299 5.80 16.21 -14.70
CA HIS A 299 5.91 15.88 -16.11
C HIS A 299 6.97 16.74 -16.78
N VAL A 300 7.76 16.10 -17.65
CA VAL A 300 8.79 16.75 -18.45
C VAL A 300 8.65 16.29 -19.89
N ARG A 301 8.75 17.23 -20.83
CA ARG A 301 8.90 16.95 -22.26
C ARG A 301 10.04 17.77 -22.81
N ILE A 302 10.83 17.15 -23.68
CA ILE A 302 11.90 17.84 -24.39
C ILE A 302 11.53 17.85 -25.86
N ASP A 303 11.43 19.04 -26.44
CA ASP A 303 11.21 19.16 -27.88
C ASP A 303 12.45 18.65 -28.63
N PRO A 304 12.32 17.65 -29.52
CA PRO A 304 13.46 16.99 -30.15
C PRO A 304 14.21 17.86 -31.16
N ASP A 305 13.56 18.89 -31.72
CA ASP A 305 14.16 19.76 -32.73
C ASP A 305 14.81 21.00 -32.10
N THR A 306 14.21 21.53 -31.04
CA THR A 306 14.66 22.78 -30.39
C THR A 306 15.41 22.56 -29.08
N GLY A 307 15.28 21.38 -28.46
CA GLY A 307 15.80 21.11 -27.12
C GLY A 307 15.08 21.89 -26.00
N GLU A 308 13.93 22.52 -26.30
CA GLU A 308 13.13 23.26 -25.31
C GLU A 308 12.51 22.29 -24.29
N ILE A 309 12.75 22.55 -23.00
CA ILE A 309 12.19 21.75 -21.90
C ILE A 309 10.86 22.38 -21.47
N ARG A 310 9.78 21.61 -21.59
CA ARG A 310 8.47 21.94 -21.02
C ARG A 310 8.23 21.07 -19.80
N TYR A 311 7.79 21.67 -18.71
CA TYR A 311 7.54 20.96 -17.47
C TYR A 311 6.23 21.40 -16.81
N GLU A 312 5.63 20.50 -16.05
CA GLU A 312 4.45 20.78 -15.23
C GLU A 312 4.78 20.54 -13.75
N THR A 313 4.34 21.46 -12.89
CA THR A 313 4.54 21.37 -11.45
C THR A 313 3.24 21.08 -10.71
N ILE A 314 3.33 20.22 -9.70
CA ILE A 314 2.22 19.95 -8.79
C ILE A 314 1.84 21.25 -8.07
N GLY A 315 0.56 21.63 -8.13
CA GLY A 315 0.05 22.86 -7.52
C GLY A 315 0.36 24.15 -8.31
N LYS A 316 0.89 24.05 -9.54
CA LYS A 316 1.17 25.19 -10.46
C LYS A 316 2.08 26.28 -9.86
N GLY A 317 2.89 25.93 -8.86
CA GLY A 317 3.87 26.82 -8.25
C GLY A 317 5.20 26.83 -9.00
N LYS A 318 6.11 27.72 -8.59
CA LYS A 318 7.50 27.68 -9.09
C LYS A 318 8.18 26.34 -8.75
N PRO A 319 8.99 25.78 -9.66
CA PRO A 319 9.66 24.50 -9.45
C PRO A 319 10.68 24.57 -8.31
N LYS A 320 10.69 23.54 -7.47
CA LYS A 320 11.61 23.34 -6.35
C LYS A 320 12.51 22.11 -6.53
N GLY A 321 12.03 21.11 -7.26
CA GLY A 321 12.73 19.84 -7.47
C GLY A 321 11.95 18.92 -8.39
N LEU A 322 12.48 17.71 -8.60
CA LEU A 322 11.88 16.67 -9.46
C LEU A 322 11.22 15.61 -8.60
N CYS A 323 9.96 15.22 -8.87
CA CYS A 323 9.41 14.00 -8.28
C CYS A 323 9.73 12.76 -9.13
N GLY A 324 9.45 11.56 -8.58
CA GLY A 324 9.78 10.30 -9.24
C GLY A 324 9.23 10.17 -10.66
N SER A 325 8.00 10.65 -10.90
CA SER A 325 7.40 10.70 -12.25
C SER A 325 8.14 11.67 -13.18
N GLY A 326 8.45 12.88 -12.70
CA GLY A 326 9.20 13.86 -13.48
C GLY A 326 10.63 13.42 -13.79
N LEU A 327 11.24 12.64 -12.90
CA LEU A 327 12.56 12.03 -13.13
C LEU A 327 12.51 10.96 -14.22
N ILE A 328 11.49 10.10 -14.21
CA ILE A 328 11.26 9.09 -15.26
C ILE A 328 11.01 9.76 -16.61
N ASP A 329 10.11 10.74 -16.66
CA ASP A 329 9.80 11.49 -17.88
C ASP A 329 11.06 12.18 -18.43
N LEU A 330 11.82 12.87 -17.57
CA LEU A 330 13.06 13.55 -17.97
C LEU A 330 14.08 12.59 -18.57
N VAL A 331 14.34 11.45 -17.93
CA VAL A 331 15.35 10.49 -18.44
C VAL A 331 14.89 9.81 -19.71
N ALA A 332 13.59 9.52 -19.85
CA ALA A 332 13.03 8.97 -21.09
C ALA A 332 13.19 9.98 -22.25
N GLU A 333 12.88 11.25 -22.02
CA GLU A 333 13.00 12.30 -23.03
C GLU A 333 14.47 12.61 -23.37
N LEU A 334 15.39 12.59 -22.39
CA LEU A 334 16.83 12.70 -22.62
C LEU A 334 17.36 11.55 -23.51
N TYR A 335 16.81 10.34 -23.35
CA TYR A 335 17.16 9.21 -24.20
C TYR A 335 16.61 9.39 -25.62
N LEU A 336 15.34 9.77 -25.76
CA LEU A 336 14.69 10.00 -27.06
C LEU A 336 15.36 11.13 -27.86
N THR A 337 15.90 12.14 -27.16
CA THR A 337 16.64 13.26 -27.75
C THR A 337 18.15 12.99 -27.90
N ARG A 338 18.63 11.77 -27.61
CA ARG A 338 20.04 11.34 -27.70
C ARG A 338 21.01 12.13 -26.82
N GLN A 339 20.52 12.79 -25.78
CA GLN A 339 21.35 13.51 -24.81
C GLN A 339 22.00 12.57 -23.79
N ILE A 340 21.48 11.34 -23.65
CA ILE A 340 22.09 10.26 -22.90
C ILE A 340 22.26 9.00 -23.77
N ASP A 341 23.26 8.18 -23.44
CA ASP A 341 23.44 6.86 -24.06
C ASP A 341 22.58 5.77 -23.39
N ILE A 342 22.65 4.55 -23.93
CA ILE A 342 21.95 3.37 -23.42
C ILE A 342 22.38 2.97 -22.01
N ARG A 343 23.53 3.45 -21.52
CA ARG A 343 24.05 3.18 -20.16
C ARG A 343 23.58 4.24 -19.17
N GLY A 344 22.86 5.27 -19.62
CA GLY A 344 22.51 6.43 -18.81
C GLY A 344 23.70 7.35 -18.57
N LYS A 345 24.63 7.50 -19.53
CA LYS A 345 25.68 8.53 -19.49
C LYS A 345 25.32 9.72 -20.37
N PHE A 346 25.54 10.92 -19.86
CA PHE A 346 25.37 12.15 -20.64
C PHE A 346 26.31 12.20 -21.83
N ARG A 347 25.81 12.70 -22.97
CA ARG A 347 26.56 12.98 -24.19
C ARG A 347 26.78 14.50 -24.32
N PRO A 348 27.98 15.03 -24.00
CA PRO A 348 28.24 16.48 -24.01
C PRO A 348 27.96 17.15 -25.36
N GLN A 349 28.21 16.45 -26.46
CA GLN A 349 28.00 16.98 -27.81
C GLN A 349 26.52 17.21 -28.16
N ALA A 350 25.60 16.43 -27.58
CA ALA A 350 24.16 16.53 -27.84
C ALA A 350 23.42 17.38 -26.79
N ALA A 351 23.91 17.41 -25.55
CA ALA A 351 23.27 18.15 -24.45
C ALA A 351 23.59 19.66 -24.44
N GLY A 352 24.63 20.10 -25.16
CA GLY A 352 24.97 21.52 -25.36
C GLY A 352 25.21 22.29 -24.06
N ASP A 353 24.83 23.57 -24.04
CA ASP A 353 25.11 24.54 -22.95
C ASP A 353 24.39 24.23 -21.62
N ARG A 354 23.46 23.27 -21.61
CA ARG A 354 22.71 22.86 -20.41
C ARG A 354 23.45 21.81 -19.57
N LEU A 355 24.51 21.22 -20.10
CA LEU A 355 25.34 20.27 -19.38
C LEU A 355 26.52 20.99 -18.72
N ILE A 356 26.57 20.98 -17.40
CA ILE A 356 27.61 21.64 -16.60
C ILE A 356 28.47 20.57 -15.92
N GLU A 357 29.78 20.75 -15.94
CA GLU A 357 30.71 19.89 -15.20
C GLU A 357 30.71 20.25 -13.71
N GLY A 358 30.44 19.28 -12.85
CA GLY A 358 30.43 19.43 -11.39
C GLY A 358 31.46 18.53 -10.70
N SER A 359 31.59 18.68 -9.38
CA SER A 359 32.55 17.93 -8.55
C SER A 359 32.36 16.40 -8.55
N GLU A 360 31.18 15.91 -8.94
CA GLU A 360 30.79 14.49 -8.94
C GLU A 360 30.44 14.00 -10.37
N GLY A 361 30.88 14.73 -11.39
CA GLY A 361 30.57 14.47 -12.80
C GLY A 361 29.60 15.49 -13.41
N TYR A 362 29.06 15.16 -14.58
CA TYR A 362 28.16 16.04 -15.33
C TYR A 362 26.80 16.24 -14.64
N ARG A 363 26.25 17.44 -14.79
CA ARG A 363 24.94 17.86 -14.29
C ARG A 363 24.13 18.50 -15.40
N PHE A 364 22.91 18.04 -15.61
CA PHE A 364 22.00 18.58 -16.60
C PHE A 364 21.05 19.59 -15.95
N VAL A 365 20.99 20.83 -16.45
CA VAL A 365 20.13 21.89 -15.93
C VAL A 365 18.73 21.80 -16.54
N VAL A 366 17.76 21.40 -15.72
CA VAL A 366 16.34 21.32 -16.09
C VAL A 366 15.69 22.70 -15.99
N VAL A 367 15.93 23.40 -14.87
CA VAL A 367 15.41 24.75 -14.62
C VAL A 367 16.54 25.64 -14.12
N GLU A 368 16.67 26.83 -14.71
CA GLU A 368 17.63 27.84 -14.27
C GLU A 368 17.23 28.43 -12.91
N GLY A 369 18.21 28.85 -12.11
CA GLY A 369 17.96 29.37 -10.76
C GLY A 369 17.03 30.58 -10.71
N LYS A 370 16.96 31.38 -11.78
CA LYS A 370 16.06 32.56 -11.88
C LYS A 370 14.57 32.18 -11.87
N ASP A 371 14.24 31.00 -12.37
CA ASP A 371 12.87 30.51 -12.54
C ASP A 371 12.45 29.53 -11.43
N ALA A 372 13.43 29.05 -10.63
CA ALA A 372 13.20 28.21 -9.46
C ALA A 372 12.66 29.01 -8.26
N ALA A 373 11.97 28.34 -7.35
CA ALA A 373 11.37 28.98 -6.17
C ALA A 373 12.43 29.53 -5.20
N ASP A 374 13.55 28.82 -5.04
CA ASP A 374 14.58 29.10 -4.03
C ASP A 374 15.82 29.79 -4.62
N GLY A 375 15.77 30.23 -5.88
CA GLY A 375 16.92 30.83 -6.58
C GLY A 375 18.01 29.85 -7.00
N GLN A 376 17.87 28.57 -6.64
CA GLN A 376 18.79 27.47 -6.95
C GLN A 376 18.33 26.72 -8.20
N PRO A 377 19.22 26.40 -9.16
CA PRO A 377 18.84 25.66 -10.36
C PRO A 377 18.43 24.23 -10.02
N VAL A 378 17.42 23.71 -10.73
CA VAL A 378 17.01 22.29 -10.64
C VAL A 378 17.87 21.51 -11.61
N VAL A 379 18.73 20.63 -11.07
CA VAL A 379 19.72 19.86 -11.84
C VAL A 379 19.57 18.36 -11.63
N LEU A 380 19.87 17.59 -12.67
CA LEU A 380 20.00 16.13 -12.62
C LEU A 380 21.48 15.75 -12.73
N GLY A 381 22.05 15.10 -11.72
CA GLY A 381 23.44 14.64 -11.73
C GLY A 381 23.62 13.23 -12.32
N GLN A 382 24.85 12.90 -12.74
CA GLN A 382 25.19 11.53 -13.17
C GLN A 382 24.96 10.48 -12.07
N VAL A 383 25.24 10.81 -10.80
CA VAL A 383 25.02 9.91 -9.66
C VAL A 383 23.53 9.57 -9.49
N ASP A 384 22.67 10.58 -9.68
CA ASP A 384 21.21 10.43 -9.61
C ASP A 384 20.72 9.54 -10.77
N LEU A 385 21.26 9.76 -11.97
CA LEU A 385 20.97 8.95 -13.15
C LEU A 385 21.41 7.50 -12.96
N ASP A 386 22.62 7.26 -12.44
CA ASP A 386 23.11 5.91 -12.12
C ASP A 386 22.24 5.21 -11.06
N ALA A 387 21.74 5.97 -10.06
CA ALA A 387 20.82 5.45 -9.06
C ALA A 387 19.47 5.07 -9.69
N LEU A 388 18.92 5.92 -10.56
CA LEU A 388 17.70 5.62 -11.30
C LEU A 388 17.89 4.39 -12.19
N MET A 389 19.01 4.25 -12.89
CA MET A 389 19.30 3.09 -13.74
C MET A 389 19.37 1.79 -12.95
N ARG A 390 19.86 1.82 -11.70
CA ARG A 390 19.81 0.66 -10.79
C ARG A 390 18.38 0.37 -10.33
N SER A 391 17.63 1.39 -9.94
CA SER A 391 16.22 1.25 -9.53
C SER A 391 15.37 0.69 -10.67
N LYS A 392 15.51 1.23 -11.88
CA LYS A 392 14.91 0.72 -13.12
C LYS A 392 15.24 -0.74 -13.36
N ALA A 393 16.51 -1.14 -13.21
CA ALA A 393 16.93 -2.52 -13.40
C ALA A 393 16.32 -3.46 -12.34
N ALA A 394 16.17 -3.00 -11.10
CA ALA A 394 15.53 -3.78 -10.04
C ALA A 394 14.02 -3.91 -10.24
N MET A 395 13.40 -2.83 -10.73
CA MET A 395 12.02 -2.77 -11.14
C MET A 395 11.77 -3.37 -12.51
N TYR A 396 12.79 -3.91 -13.18
CA TYR A 396 12.69 -4.40 -14.54
C TYR A 396 11.77 -5.61 -14.56
N MET A 397 10.51 -5.28 -14.81
CA MET A 397 9.36 -6.15 -14.75
C MET A 397 9.52 -7.30 -15.73
N TYR A 398 10.25 -7.12 -16.82
CA TYR A 398 10.51 -8.20 -17.76
C TYR A 398 11.50 -9.24 -17.22
N ALA A 399 12.46 -8.91 -16.34
CA ALA A 399 13.29 -9.94 -15.68
C ALA A 399 12.47 -10.73 -14.66
N ILE A 400 11.66 -10.01 -13.89
CA ILE A 400 10.71 -10.60 -12.94
C ILE A 400 9.74 -11.51 -13.69
N LEU A 401 9.07 -10.95 -14.69
CA LEU A 401 8.12 -11.67 -15.51
C LEU A 401 8.76 -12.81 -16.24
N THR A 402 9.93 -12.67 -16.88
CA THR A 402 10.57 -13.81 -17.56
C THR A 402 10.88 -14.94 -16.58
N THR A 403 11.31 -14.60 -15.36
CA THR A 403 11.58 -15.59 -14.31
C THR A 403 10.28 -16.28 -13.90
N LEU A 404 9.19 -15.53 -13.73
CA LEU A 404 7.87 -16.07 -13.38
C LEU A 404 7.24 -16.86 -14.53
N THR A 405 7.27 -16.34 -15.74
CA THR A 405 6.71 -16.93 -16.95
C THR A 405 7.47 -18.15 -17.40
N ASN A 406 8.79 -18.23 -17.20
CA ASN A 406 9.54 -19.46 -17.47
C ASN A 406 9.15 -20.57 -16.48
N GLN A 407 8.81 -20.21 -15.24
CA GLN A 407 8.39 -21.18 -14.24
C GLN A 407 6.95 -21.66 -14.43
N VAL A 408 6.06 -20.83 -14.99
CA VAL A 408 4.65 -21.18 -15.25
C VAL A 408 4.36 -21.53 -16.71
N GLY A 409 5.28 -21.23 -17.63
CA GLY A 409 5.15 -21.46 -19.07
C GLY A 409 4.21 -20.49 -19.80
N VAL A 410 4.03 -19.25 -19.32
CA VAL A 410 3.08 -18.27 -19.89
C VAL A 410 3.81 -17.25 -20.76
N ALA A 411 3.33 -16.92 -21.97
CA ALA A 411 3.98 -15.87 -22.77
C ALA A 411 3.53 -14.46 -22.35
N PHE A 412 4.36 -13.44 -22.58
CA PHE A 412 3.97 -12.03 -22.34
C PHE A 412 2.73 -11.60 -23.15
N GLY A 413 2.50 -12.21 -24.32
CA GLY A 413 1.31 -11.97 -25.14
C GLY A 413 0.02 -12.54 -24.56
N ASP A 414 0.09 -13.43 -23.57
CA ASP A 414 -1.08 -14.02 -22.91
C ASP A 414 -1.58 -13.16 -21.73
N LEU A 415 -0.87 -12.06 -21.42
CA LEU A 415 -1.26 -11.11 -20.38
C LEU A 415 -2.41 -10.23 -20.88
N HIS A 416 -3.60 -10.48 -20.37
CA HIS A 416 -4.80 -9.74 -20.78
C HIS A 416 -4.83 -8.33 -20.18
N ARG A 417 -4.45 -8.18 -18.91
CA ARG A 417 -4.45 -6.88 -18.20
C ARG A 417 -3.30 -6.78 -17.20
N ILE A 418 -2.76 -5.56 -17.08
CA ILE A 418 -1.74 -5.17 -16.12
C ILE A 418 -2.29 -4.04 -15.27
N TYR A 419 -2.62 -4.36 -14.03
CA TYR A 419 -3.03 -3.42 -13.02
C TYR A 419 -1.80 -2.74 -12.41
N VAL A 420 -1.77 -1.42 -12.43
CA VAL A 420 -0.67 -0.62 -11.87
C VAL A 420 -1.17 0.14 -10.65
N ALA A 421 -0.68 -0.25 -9.48
CA ALA A 421 -1.03 0.32 -8.18
C ALA A 421 0.06 1.29 -7.67
N GLY A 422 -0.18 1.86 -6.50
CA GLY A 422 0.78 2.71 -5.79
C GLY A 422 0.91 4.12 -6.38
N ALA A 423 1.96 4.82 -5.95
CA ALA A 423 2.27 6.18 -6.43
C ALA A 423 2.55 6.19 -7.94
N PHE A 424 3.08 5.07 -8.46
CA PHE A 424 3.39 4.88 -9.87
C PHE A 424 2.13 4.89 -10.75
N GLY A 425 1.07 4.18 -10.36
CA GLY A 425 -0.18 4.13 -11.12
C GLY A 425 -0.91 5.47 -11.25
N ARG A 426 -0.62 6.44 -10.37
CA ARG A 426 -1.29 7.76 -10.37
C ARG A 426 -0.59 8.82 -11.21
N HIS A 427 0.75 8.81 -11.27
CA HIS A 427 1.54 9.91 -11.84
C HIS A 427 2.46 9.50 -12.98
N ILE A 428 2.73 8.20 -13.18
CA ILE A 428 3.72 7.75 -14.16
C ILE A 428 3.05 7.36 -15.47
N SER A 429 3.55 7.93 -16.56
CA SER A 429 3.11 7.61 -17.91
C SER A 429 3.57 6.20 -18.30
N PRO A 430 2.66 5.25 -18.61
CA PRO A 430 3.06 3.91 -19.05
C PRO A 430 3.98 3.95 -20.27
N ARG A 431 3.78 4.92 -21.18
CA ARG A 431 4.66 5.11 -22.35
C ARG A 431 6.10 5.40 -21.97
N GLN A 432 6.34 6.32 -21.02
CA GLN A 432 7.70 6.68 -20.61
C GLN A 432 8.35 5.55 -19.82
N ALA A 433 7.55 4.83 -19.03
CA ALA A 433 8.01 3.62 -18.36
C ALA A 433 8.43 2.51 -19.35
N ILE A 434 7.73 2.34 -20.48
CA ILE A 434 8.13 1.42 -21.56
C ILE A 434 9.43 1.88 -22.23
N VAL A 435 9.61 3.19 -22.50
CA VAL A 435 10.85 3.74 -23.09
C VAL A 435 12.07 3.44 -22.21
N LEU A 436 11.91 3.56 -20.89
CA LEU A 436 12.96 3.18 -19.95
C LEU A 436 13.09 1.66 -19.77
N GLY A 437 12.16 0.87 -20.29
CA GLY A 437 12.11 -0.59 -20.11
C GLY A 437 11.60 -1.02 -18.74
N MET A 438 10.98 -0.15 -17.95
CA MET A 438 10.39 -0.50 -16.65
C MET A 438 9.15 -1.38 -16.78
N LEU A 439 8.37 -1.19 -17.85
CA LEU A 439 7.22 -2.00 -18.22
C LEU A 439 7.51 -2.71 -19.56
N PRO A 440 6.96 -3.90 -19.83
CA PRO A 440 7.10 -4.59 -21.11
C PRO A 440 6.46 -3.78 -22.24
N ASP A 441 6.89 -4.00 -23.47
CA ASP A 441 6.34 -3.30 -24.62
C ASP A 441 5.00 -3.92 -25.06
N LEU A 442 3.91 -3.53 -24.40
CA LEU A 442 2.54 -3.95 -24.69
C LEU A 442 1.65 -2.75 -25.03
N PRO A 443 0.50 -2.97 -25.70
CA PRO A 443 -0.44 -1.89 -26.00
C PRO A 443 -0.86 -1.13 -24.74
N LEU A 444 -0.93 0.20 -24.82
CA LEU A 444 -1.27 1.05 -23.67
C LEU A 444 -2.63 0.73 -23.05
N ALA A 445 -3.55 0.14 -23.83
CA ALA A 445 -4.87 -0.31 -23.36
C ALA A 445 -4.80 -1.49 -22.37
N THR A 446 -3.68 -2.21 -22.30
CA THR A 446 -3.46 -3.32 -21.36
C THR A 446 -3.19 -2.81 -19.94
N TYR A 447 -2.77 -1.55 -19.78
CA TYR A 447 -2.41 -0.98 -18.47
C TYR A 447 -3.59 -0.25 -17.83
N GLU A 448 -4.01 -0.70 -16.66
CA GLU A 448 -5.12 -0.14 -15.90
C GLU A 448 -4.63 0.41 -14.54
N PRO A 449 -4.71 1.72 -14.28
CA PRO A 449 -4.29 2.29 -13.01
C PRO A 449 -5.33 2.01 -11.90
N VAL A 450 -4.89 1.45 -10.77
CA VAL A 450 -5.76 1.04 -9.65
C VAL A 450 -5.68 2.01 -8.44
N GLY A 451 -4.76 2.98 -8.48
CA GLY A 451 -4.56 3.95 -7.40
C GLY A 451 -4.08 3.30 -6.08
N ASN A 452 -4.51 3.83 -4.93
CA ASN A 452 -4.20 3.21 -3.62
C ASN A 452 -5.07 1.95 -3.42
N SER A 453 -4.57 0.83 -3.93
CA SER A 453 -5.22 -0.47 -3.83
C SER A 453 -5.17 -1.05 -2.41
N SER A 454 -4.13 -0.71 -1.62
CA SER A 454 -4.00 -1.08 -0.21
C SER A 454 -5.18 -0.56 0.62
N LEU A 455 -5.51 0.72 0.47
CA LEU A 455 -6.65 1.33 1.17
C LEU A 455 -7.99 0.80 0.65
N ALA A 456 -8.12 0.58 -0.66
CA ALA A 456 -9.35 0.09 -1.27
C ALA A 456 -9.75 -1.31 -0.76
N GLY A 457 -8.80 -2.25 -0.67
CA GLY A 457 -9.11 -3.58 -0.12
C GLY A 457 -9.35 -3.54 1.40
N ALA A 458 -8.68 -2.66 2.16
CA ALA A 458 -8.98 -2.44 3.57
C ALA A 458 -10.44 -1.98 3.78
N GLN A 459 -10.94 -1.07 2.94
CA GLN A 459 -12.35 -0.66 2.96
C GLN A 459 -13.29 -1.83 2.67
N ARG A 460 -12.98 -2.69 1.69
CA ARG A 460 -13.80 -3.89 1.38
C ARG A 460 -13.85 -4.86 2.55
N ILE A 461 -12.74 -5.08 3.25
CA ILE A 461 -12.65 -5.93 4.45
C ILE A 461 -13.62 -5.48 5.55
N LEU A 462 -13.84 -4.17 5.71
CA LEU A 462 -14.79 -3.65 6.68
C LEU A 462 -16.25 -3.89 6.30
N LEU A 463 -16.59 -3.86 5.02
CA LEU A 463 -17.97 -3.86 4.52
C LEU A 463 -18.47 -5.25 4.08
N GLU A 464 -17.55 -6.13 3.68
CA GLU A 464 -17.86 -7.38 2.99
C GLU A 464 -17.23 -8.59 3.68
N ARG A 465 -18.08 -9.50 4.16
CA ARG A 465 -17.64 -10.80 4.67
C ARG A 465 -16.91 -11.64 3.62
N GLN A 466 -17.39 -11.62 2.38
CA GLN A 466 -16.75 -12.35 1.29
C GLN A 466 -15.32 -11.86 1.03
N ALA A 467 -15.05 -10.56 1.18
CA ALA A 467 -13.69 -10.03 1.05
C ALA A 467 -12.76 -10.56 2.15
N ARG A 468 -13.26 -10.73 3.39
CA ARG A 468 -12.49 -11.30 4.50
C ARG A 468 -12.14 -12.76 4.24
N GLU A 469 -13.12 -13.57 3.86
CA GLU A 469 -12.93 -14.98 3.53
C GLU A 469 -11.96 -15.13 2.34
N ARG A 470 -12.11 -14.29 1.31
CA ARG A 470 -11.19 -14.23 0.18
C ARG A 470 -9.77 -13.84 0.59
N SER A 471 -9.57 -12.84 1.45
CA SER A 471 -8.21 -12.46 1.89
C SER A 471 -7.44 -13.63 2.49
N LEU A 472 -8.12 -14.44 3.31
CA LEU A 472 -7.53 -15.60 3.97
C LEU A 472 -7.26 -16.73 2.97
N ALA A 473 -8.18 -16.96 2.03
CA ALA A 473 -8.00 -17.95 0.97
C ALA A 473 -6.83 -17.57 0.02
N LEU A 474 -6.67 -16.28 -0.28
CA LEU A 474 -5.58 -15.78 -1.13
C LEU A 474 -4.21 -16.04 -0.50
N ALA A 475 -4.07 -15.82 0.81
CA ALA A 475 -2.82 -16.09 1.51
C ALA A 475 -2.37 -17.56 1.40
N GLY A 476 -3.32 -18.51 1.29
CA GLY A 476 -3.02 -19.92 1.07
C GLY A 476 -2.82 -20.33 -0.40
N LYS A 477 -3.26 -19.49 -1.35
CA LYS A 477 -3.20 -19.75 -2.79
C LYS A 477 -1.94 -19.16 -3.44
N ILE A 478 -1.44 -18.06 -2.92
CA ILE A 478 -0.28 -17.35 -3.48
C ILE A 478 1.00 -18.13 -3.21
N THR A 479 1.72 -18.43 -4.28
CA THR A 479 3.10 -18.94 -4.18
C THR A 479 4.06 -17.76 -4.24
N TYR A 480 4.75 -17.50 -3.13
CA TYR A 480 5.73 -16.42 -3.06
C TYR A 480 7.13 -16.93 -3.45
N ILE A 481 7.78 -16.19 -4.33
CA ILE A 481 9.10 -16.51 -4.88
C ILE A 481 10.10 -15.46 -4.41
N GLU A 482 11.10 -15.93 -3.66
CA GLU A 482 12.17 -15.09 -3.15
C GLU A 482 13.21 -14.82 -4.24
N LEU A 483 13.27 -13.58 -4.73
CA LEU A 483 14.18 -13.18 -5.80
C LEU A 483 15.63 -13.08 -5.33
N ASN A 484 15.88 -12.82 -4.03
CA ASN A 484 17.21 -12.63 -3.48
C ASN A 484 18.12 -13.87 -3.63
N VAL A 485 17.54 -15.06 -3.69
CA VAL A 485 18.26 -16.33 -3.85
C VAL A 485 18.22 -16.88 -5.27
N ASN A 486 17.52 -16.20 -6.19
CA ASN A 486 17.32 -16.66 -7.56
C ASN A 486 18.46 -16.18 -8.48
N GLN A 487 19.32 -17.12 -8.89
CA GLN A 487 20.46 -16.81 -9.78
C GLN A 487 20.03 -16.32 -11.17
N GLU A 488 18.88 -16.78 -11.69
CA GLU A 488 18.36 -16.33 -12.98
C GLU A 488 17.97 -14.86 -12.94
N PHE A 489 17.37 -14.42 -11.83
CA PHE A 489 17.06 -13.01 -11.61
C PHE A 489 18.32 -12.14 -11.61
N MET A 490 19.39 -12.57 -10.91
CA MET A 490 20.65 -11.82 -10.84
C MET A 490 21.34 -11.67 -12.22
N LEU A 491 21.29 -12.70 -13.06
CA LEU A 491 21.80 -12.63 -14.43
C LEU A 491 21.00 -11.64 -15.28
N ARG A 492 19.66 -11.69 -15.18
CA ARG A 492 18.77 -10.80 -15.94
C ARG A 492 18.82 -9.35 -15.44
N PHE A 493 18.99 -9.13 -14.15
CA PHE A 493 19.17 -7.81 -13.54
C PHE A 493 20.34 -7.04 -14.19
N SER A 494 21.45 -7.72 -14.47
CA SER A 494 22.62 -7.10 -15.11
C SER A 494 22.33 -6.61 -16.53
N GLY A 495 21.56 -7.37 -17.32
CA GLY A 495 21.12 -6.98 -18.67
C GLY A 495 20.06 -5.87 -18.70
N SER A 496 19.39 -5.65 -17.57
CA SER A 496 18.30 -4.69 -17.41
C SER A 496 18.74 -3.28 -17.02
N ARG A 497 20.05 -3.11 -16.81
CA ARG A 497 20.69 -1.83 -16.50
C ARG A 497 20.85 -0.89 -17.70
N PHE A 498 20.45 -1.30 -18.90
CA PHE A 498 20.53 -0.49 -20.11
C PHE A 498 19.15 0.04 -20.51
N ILE A 499 19.09 1.12 -21.31
CA ILE A 499 17.83 1.69 -21.85
C ILE A 499 17.61 1.20 -23.29
N PRO A 500 16.44 0.62 -23.61
CA PRO A 500 15.44 0.07 -22.68
C PRO A 500 15.91 -1.24 -22.02
N HIS A 501 16.73 -2.02 -22.74
CA HIS A 501 17.34 -3.29 -22.31
C HIS A 501 18.56 -3.62 -23.20
N THR A 502 19.36 -4.62 -22.82
CA THR A 502 20.46 -5.16 -23.66
C THR A 502 19.96 -5.87 -24.93
N ASP A 503 18.74 -6.40 -24.86
CA ASP A 503 18.06 -7.07 -25.97
C ASP A 503 16.95 -6.17 -26.50
N HIS A 504 17.16 -5.65 -27.72
CA HIS A 504 16.26 -4.71 -28.39
C HIS A 504 15.01 -5.36 -28.95
N ALA A 505 15.02 -6.68 -29.19
CA ALA A 505 13.86 -7.38 -29.74
C ALA A 505 12.65 -7.33 -28.79
N LEU A 506 12.89 -7.03 -27.51
CA LEU A 506 11.87 -6.94 -26.47
C LEU A 506 11.11 -5.61 -26.47
N PHE A 507 11.63 -4.58 -27.14
CA PHE A 507 11.07 -3.23 -27.16
C PHE A 507 11.00 -2.67 -28.59
N PRO A 508 10.21 -3.29 -29.49
CA PRO A 508 10.08 -2.83 -30.86
C PRO A 508 9.56 -1.38 -31.00
N SER A 509 8.84 -0.85 -30.01
CA SER A 509 8.30 0.51 -30.03
C SER A 509 9.31 1.60 -29.66
N VAL A 510 10.47 1.22 -29.10
CA VAL A 510 11.48 2.17 -28.62
C VAL A 510 12.59 2.31 -29.67
N PRO A 511 12.89 3.53 -30.15
CA PRO A 511 13.98 3.73 -31.09
C PRO A 511 15.32 3.41 -30.42
N PHE A 512 16.12 2.57 -31.07
CA PHE A 512 17.46 2.26 -30.63
C PHE A 512 18.47 3.17 -31.32
N PHE A 513 19.29 3.86 -30.52
CA PHE A 513 20.34 4.74 -31.01
C PHE A 513 21.69 4.11 -30.76
N ASP A 514 22.25 3.46 -31.79
CA ASP A 514 23.63 2.99 -31.78
C ASP A 514 24.58 4.18 -31.59
N GLY A 515 25.65 3.95 -30.84
CA GLY A 515 26.60 4.97 -30.39
C GLY A 515 27.43 5.61 -31.50
N GLU A 516 26.80 6.49 -32.29
CA GLU A 516 27.45 7.62 -32.95
C GLU A 516 27.16 8.92 -32.19
#